data_AF-A0A0Q7PUN1-F1
#
_entry.id   AF-A0A0Q7PUN1-F1
#
_cell.length_a   1.000
_cell.length_b   1.000
_cell.length_c   1.000
_cell.angle_alpha   90.00
_cell.angle_beta   90.00
_cell.angle_gamma   90.00
#
_symmetry.space_group_name_H-M   'P 1'
#
loop_
_entity.id
_entity.type
_entity.pdbx_description
1 polymer ?
#
loop_
_entity_poly.entity_id
_entity_poly.type
_entity_poly.pdbx_seq_one_letter_code
_entity_poly.pdbx_strand_id
1 'polypeptide(L)'
;MHSGEEFREDVARALLQQYEHVVFDLSGAAGYSSGFLDEAFGGLVRYYKIEELRQRIEIVAEDDPGAVETAWARIKDADKEARH
;
A
#
# COMPACT_ATOMS: atom_id res chain seq x y z
N MET A 1 9.92 6.64 -13.99
CA MET A 1 9.63 6.33 -12.57
C MET A 1 8.24 6.84 -12.33
N HIS A 2 7.27 5.95 -12.15
CA HIS A 2 5.98 6.34 -11.60
C HIS A 2 6.21 6.57 -10.11
N SER A 3 5.76 7.69 -9.56
CA SER A 3 5.82 7.92 -8.11
C SER A 3 4.91 6.92 -7.39
N GLY A 4 5.11 6.72 -6.08
CA GLY A 4 4.17 5.89 -5.32
C GLY A 4 2.79 6.55 -5.27
N GLU A 5 2.73 7.88 -5.33
CA GLU A 5 1.48 8.62 -5.40
C GLU A 5 0.69 8.33 -6.69
N GLU A 6 1.34 8.36 -7.85
CA GLU A 6 0.69 8.00 -9.12
C GLU A 6 0.17 6.56 -9.08
N PHE A 7 0.96 5.63 -8.54
CA PHE A 7 0.51 4.24 -8.34
C PHE A 7 -0.72 4.16 -7.42
N ARG A 8 -0.73 4.91 -6.32
CA ARG A 8 -1.85 4.94 -5.38
C ARG A 8 -3.13 5.43 -6.06
N GLU A 9 -3.05 6.58 -6.73
CA GLU A 9 -4.22 7.25 -7.31
C GLU A 9 -4.78 6.49 -8.52
N ASP A 10 -3.90 6.09 -9.45
CA ASP A 10 -4.32 5.57 -10.74
C ASP A 10 -4.52 4.05 -10.74
N VAL A 11 -3.81 3.33 -9.86
CA VAL A 11 -3.83 1.85 -9.83
C VAL A 11 -4.49 1.35 -8.56
N ALA A 12 -3.90 1.60 -7.38
CA ALA A 12 -4.36 0.97 -6.15
C ALA A 12 -5.80 1.38 -5.79
N ARG A 13 -6.12 2.67 -5.89
CA ARG A 13 -7.47 3.17 -5.64
C ARG A 13 -8.47 2.68 -6.67
N ALA A 14 -8.11 2.66 -7.95
CA ALA A 14 -8.98 2.16 -9.01
C ALA A 14 -9.34 0.68 -8.80
N LEU A 15 -8.35 -0.15 -8.45
CA LEU A 15 -8.58 -1.56 -8.12
C LEU A 15 -9.46 -1.72 -6.90
N LEU A 16 -9.23 -0.94 -5.83
CA LEU A 16 -10.06 -0.96 -4.62
C LEU A 16 -11.47 -0.39 -4.83
N GLN A 17 -11.73 0.34 -5.89
CA GLN A 17 -13.10 0.75 -6.25
C GLN A 17 -13.83 -0.36 -7.02
N GLN A 18 -13.11 -1.12 -7.83
CA GLN A 18 -13.68 -2.13 -8.71
C GLN A 18 -13.83 -3.51 -8.02
N TYR A 19 -12.93 -3.84 -7.11
CA TYR A 19 -12.84 -5.16 -6.50
C TYR A 19 -12.96 -5.08 -4.97
N GLU A 20 -13.63 -6.08 -4.40
CA GLU A 20 -13.77 -6.21 -2.95
C GLU A 20 -12.43 -6.53 -2.29
N HIS A 21 -11.65 -7.44 -2.91
CA HIS A 21 -10.34 -7.89 -2.45
C HIS A 21 -9.29 -7.72 -3.57
N VAL A 22 -8.12 -7.18 -3.22
CA VAL A 22 -7.00 -6.90 -4.15
C VAL A 22 -5.70 -7.43 -3.57
N VAL A 23 -4.97 -8.20 -4.38
CA VAL A 23 -3.62 -8.67 -4.04
C VAL A 23 -2.59 -7.81 -4.77
N PHE A 24 -1.71 -7.17 -4.03
CA PHE A 24 -0.56 -6.43 -4.55
C PHE A 24 0.69 -7.30 -4.44
N ASP A 25 1.12 -7.87 -5.56
CA ASP A 25 2.35 -8.64 -5.65
C ASP A 25 3.54 -7.72 -5.98
N LEU A 26 4.46 -7.61 -5.04
CA LEU A 26 5.70 -6.84 -5.09
C LEU A 26 6.91 -7.75 -5.40
N SER A 27 6.69 -8.99 -5.82
CA SER A 27 7.75 -9.93 -6.19
C SER A 27 8.30 -9.62 -7.59
N GLY A 28 9.54 -10.01 -7.88
CA GLY A 28 10.17 -9.83 -9.19
C GLY A 28 10.71 -8.42 -9.50
N ALA A 29 10.55 -7.45 -8.59
CA ALA A 29 11.22 -6.16 -8.66
C ALA A 29 12.57 -6.17 -7.93
N ALA A 30 13.51 -5.33 -8.32
CA ALA A 30 14.83 -5.19 -7.67
C ALA A 30 14.77 -4.48 -6.29
N GLY A 31 13.69 -4.68 -5.54
CA GLY A 31 13.35 -3.99 -4.29
C GLY A 31 12.59 -2.68 -4.53
N TYR A 32 11.62 -2.40 -3.66
CA TYR A 32 10.90 -1.14 -3.62
C TYR A 32 11.53 -0.20 -2.60
N SER A 33 11.68 1.08 -2.94
CA SER A 33 12.17 2.06 -1.97
C SER A 33 11.12 2.29 -0.88
N SER A 34 11.59 2.58 0.34
CA SER A 34 10.70 2.91 1.46
C SER A 34 9.81 4.12 1.17
N GLY A 35 10.33 5.11 0.43
CA GLY A 35 9.55 6.27 -0.03
C GLY A 35 8.44 5.90 -1.00
N PHE A 36 8.72 5.01 -1.97
CA PHE A 36 7.67 4.53 -2.87
C PHE A 36 6.57 3.78 -2.10
N LEU A 37 6.93 2.89 -1.18
CA LEU A 37 5.93 2.14 -0.39
C LEU A 37 5.09 3.05 0.50
N ASP A 38 5.70 4.11 1.05
CA ASP A 38 5.00 5.12 1.84
C ASP A 38 3.97 5.89 1.00
N GLU A 39 4.40 6.40 -0.15
CA GLU A 39 3.51 7.09 -1.07
C GLU A 39 2.42 6.16 -1.62
N ALA A 40 2.77 4.93 -2.01
CA ALA A 40 1.85 3.96 -2.61
C ALA A 40 0.77 3.48 -1.64
N PHE A 41 1.17 3.09 -0.43
CA PHE A 41 0.28 2.41 0.52
C PHE A 41 -0.09 3.29 1.71
N GLY A 42 0.84 4.07 2.26
CA GLY A 42 0.60 4.95 3.40
C GLY A 42 -0.54 5.93 3.14
N GLY A 43 -0.59 6.52 1.94
CA GLY A 43 -1.67 7.44 1.54
C GLY A 43 -3.08 6.84 1.45
N LEU A 44 -3.22 5.50 1.44
CA LEU A 44 -4.54 4.85 1.32
C LEU A 44 -5.46 5.15 2.52
N VAL A 45 -4.89 5.44 3.69
CA VAL A 45 -5.65 5.77 4.92
C VAL A 45 -6.44 7.07 4.80
N ARG A 46 -6.14 7.91 3.81
CA ARG A 46 -6.92 9.12 3.48
C ARG A 46 -8.28 8.79 2.86
N TYR A 47 -8.42 7.59 2.31
CA TYR A 47 -9.61 7.16 1.57
C TYR A 47 -10.34 6.00 2.24
N TYR A 48 -9.62 5.15 2.99
CA TYR A 48 -10.13 3.93 3.59
C TYR A 48 -9.71 3.84 5.05
N LYS A 49 -10.53 3.18 5.88
CA LYS A 49 -10.13 2.86 7.26
C LYS A 49 -9.08 1.76 7.26
N ILE A 50 -8.14 1.80 8.20
CA ILE A 50 -7.10 0.75 8.30
C ILE A 50 -7.70 -0.66 8.49
N GLU A 51 -8.83 -0.77 9.20
CA GLU A 51 -9.55 -2.03 9.38
C GLU A 51 -10.14 -2.55 8.07
N GLU A 52 -10.62 -1.64 7.21
CA GLU A 52 -11.11 -1.98 5.88
C GLU A 52 -9.95 -2.44 4.98
N LEU A 53 -8.84 -1.71 4.99
CA LEU A 53 -7.64 -2.10 4.23
C LEU A 53 -7.18 -3.50 4.62
N ARG A 54 -7.10 -3.83 5.92
CA ARG A 54 -6.73 -5.18 6.37
C ARG A 54 -7.63 -6.31 5.87
N GLN A 55 -8.88 -6.01 5.52
CA GLN A 55 -9.82 -7.00 5.00
C GLN A 55 -9.79 -7.07 3.47
N ARG A 56 -9.44 -5.97 2.80
CA ARG A 56 -9.57 -5.80 1.36
C ARG A 56 -8.26 -5.89 0.60
N ILE A 57 -7.11 -5.72 1.26
CA ILE A 57 -5.80 -5.82 0.62
C ILE A 57 -4.94 -6.93 1.21
N GLU A 58 -4.26 -7.63 0.31
CA GLU A 58 -3.15 -8.53 0.60
C GLU A 58 -1.91 -7.99 -0.09
N ILE A 59 -0.77 -7.94 0.60
CA ILE A 59 0.51 -7.50 0.04
C ILE A 59 1.47 -8.68 0.14
N VAL A 60 2.01 -9.11 -1.00
CA VAL A 60 2.93 -10.24 -1.12
C VAL A 60 4.25 -9.74 -1.70
N ALA A 61 5.36 -10.24 -1.19
CA ALA A 61 6.69 -10.00 -1.74
C ALA A 61 7.57 -11.20 -1.41
N GLU A 62 7.56 -12.21 -2.29
CA GLU A 62 8.27 -13.48 -2.06
C GLU A 62 9.79 -13.27 -1.98
N ASP A 63 10.32 -12.37 -2.82
CA ASP A 63 11.76 -12.07 -2.89
C ASP A 63 12.23 -11.09 -1.81
N ASP A 64 11.32 -10.31 -1.22
CA ASP A 64 11.61 -9.30 -0.18
C ASP A 64 10.48 -9.19 0.85
N PRO A 65 10.40 -10.12 1.83
CA PRO A 65 9.38 -10.07 2.88
C PRO A 65 9.39 -8.77 3.69
N GLY A 66 10.53 -8.08 3.76
CA GLY A 66 10.67 -6.80 4.45
C GLY A 66 9.88 -5.67 3.79
N ALA A 67 9.60 -5.77 2.49
CA ALA A 67 8.73 -4.84 1.77
C ALA A 67 7.28 -4.91 2.30
N VAL A 68 6.79 -6.11 2.63
CA VAL A 68 5.45 -6.31 3.20
C VAL A 68 5.36 -5.64 4.57
N GLU A 69 6.34 -5.91 5.44
CA GLU A 69 6.40 -5.29 6.78
C GLU A 69 6.49 -3.77 6.68
N THR A 70 7.29 -3.27 5.74
CA THR A 70 7.48 -1.84 5.51
C THR A 70 6.17 -1.19 5.03
N ALA A 71 5.47 -1.76 4.06
CA ALA A 71 4.21 -1.23 3.54
C ALA A 71 3.14 -1.13 4.65
N TRP A 72 2.97 -2.18 5.45
CA TRP A 72 2.03 -2.17 6.56
C TRP A 72 2.44 -1.22 7.69
N ALA A 73 3.74 -1.08 7.97
CA ALA A 73 4.24 -0.09 8.91
C ALA A 73 3.89 1.33 8.43
N ARG A 74 4.08 1.64 7.14
CA ARG A 74 3.70 2.95 6.56
C ARG A 74 2.20 3.22 6.65
N ILE A 75 1.35 2.26 6.30
CA ILE A 75 -0.10 2.37 6.47
C ILE A 75 -0.46 2.68 7.94
N LYS A 76 0.16 1.96 8.88
CA LYS A 76 -0.13 2.13 10.31
C LYS A 76 0.35 3.47 10.85
N ASP A 77 1.52 3.93 10.42
CA ASP A 77 2.05 5.22 10.87
C ASP A 77 1.21 6.38 10.31
N ALA A 78 0.87 6.34 9.02
CA ALA A 78 -0.02 7.31 8.38
C ALA A 78 -1.42 7.37 9.04
N ASP A 79 -2.01 6.22 9.43
CA ASP A 79 -3.30 6.19 10.15
C ASP A 79 -3.20 6.85 11.53
N LYS A 80 -2.08 6.72 12.25
CA LYS A 80 -1.87 7.41 13.53
C LYS A 80 -1.73 8.91 13.33
N GLU A 81 -0.97 9.33 12.32
CA GLU A 81 -0.75 10.74 12.00
C GLU A 81 -2.06 11.42 11.57
N ALA A 82 -2.90 10.74 10.78
CA ALA A 82 -4.19 11.29 10.34
C ALA A 82 -5.23 11.43 11.47
N ARG A 83 -5.05 10.74 12.60
CA ARG A 83 -5.95 10.79 13.77
C ARG A 83 -5.54 11.87 14.78
N HIS A 84 -4.45 12.57 14.56
CA HIS A 84 -3.87 13.56 15.47
C HIS A 84 -3.96 14.98 14.89
#